data_AF-A0A0M6YH35-F1
#
_entry.id   AF-A0A0M6YH35-F1
#
_cell.length_a   1.000
_cell.length_b   1.000
_cell.length_c   1.000
_cell.angle_alpha   90.00
_cell.angle_beta   90.00
_cell.angle_gamma   90.00
#
_symmetry.space_group_name_H-M   'P 1'
#
loop_
_entity.id
_entity.type
_entity.pdbx_description
1 polymer ?
#
loop_
_entity_poly.entity_id
_entity_poly.type
_entity_poly.pdbx_seq_one_letter_code
_entity_poly.pdbx_strand_id
1 'polypeptide(L)'
;MIHRDDHLLVVDKPHGLLSVPGRGEHLADCLLSRLADDFPEVLLCHRLDRDTSGIMIFALTKEGQRKIGRMFEVKRIKKRYVARVAGAVADPAGTIDLPLIVDWPNRPLQHVNHETGKNAVTDWQRIALEDGTTRMRLMPRTGRSHQLRVHMLELGHPILGDPFYSDDHADWPRMMLHAEGLKFEHPITGQVMRLDAPCPF
;
A
#
# COMPACT_ATOMS: atom_id res chain seq x y z
N MET A 1 9.68 1.99 14.46
CA MET A 1 9.13 0.65 14.77
C MET A 1 7.76 0.83 15.39
N ILE A 2 6.75 0.04 14.98
CA ILE A 2 5.35 0.16 15.47
C ILE A 2 5.03 -0.95 16.46
N HIS A 3 5.41 -2.19 16.14
CA HIS A 3 5.19 -3.36 16.97
C HIS A 3 6.30 -4.38 16.76
N ARG A 4 6.65 -5.11 17.81
CA ARG A 4 7.58 -6.24 17.77
C ARG A 4 7.19 -7.26 18.82
N ASP A 5 7.19 -8.52 18.44
CA ASP A 5 7.15 -9.68 19.34
C ASP A 5 8.05 -10.80 18.78
N ASP A 6 7.95 -12.02 19.30
CA ASP A 6 8.77 -13.16 18.88
C ASP A 6 8.49 -13.62 17.44
N HIS A 7 7.36 -13.22 16.85
CA HIS A 7 6.90 -13.73 15.55
C HIS A 7 6.71 -12.64 14.50
N LEU A 8 6.46 -11.40 14.91
CA LEU A 8 6.13 -10.28 14.04
C LEU A 8 7.02 -9.08 14.29
N LEU A 9 7.32 -8.39 13.20
CA LEU A 9 7.91 -7.06 13.20
C LEU A 9 7.03 -6.15 12.33
N VAL A 10 6.52 -5.07 12.91
CA VAL A 10 5.69 -4.09 12.20
C VAL A 10 6.38 -2.73 12.25
N VAL A 11 6.55 -2.13 11.09
CA VAL A 11 7.31 -0.89 10.91
C VAL A 11 6.55 0.10 10.05
N ASP A 12 6.89 1.38 10.20
CA ASP A 12 6.45 2.44 9.32
C ASP A 12 7.49 2.63 8.22
N LYS A 13 7.16 2.26 6.98
CA LYS A 13 8.06 2.44 5.84
C LYS A 13 8.05 3.91 5.40
N PRO A 14 9.20 4.58 5.29
CA PRO A 14 9.24 5.91 4.68
C PRO A 14 8.89 5.85 3.18
N HIS A 15 8.44 6.97 2.62
CA HIS A 15 8.32 7.11 1.17
C HIS A 15 9.71 7.08 0.50
N GLY A 16 9.77 6.76 -0.79
CA GLY A 16 11.02 6.72 -1.57
C GLY A 16 11.89 5.48 -1.35
N LEU A 17 11.64 4.69 -0.29
CA LEU A 17 12.36 3.45 0.02
C LEU A 17 11.62 2.23 -0.54
N LEU A 18 12.33 1.34 -1.24
CA LEU A 18 11.77 0.07 -1.71
C LEU A 18 11.42 -0.85 -0.54
N SER A 19 10.37 -1.68 -0.70
CA SER A 19 10.04 -2.73 0.28
C SER A 19 11.04 -3.88 0.27
N VAL A 20 11.53 -4.24 -0.92
CA VAL A 20 12.44 -5.36 -1.20
C VAL A 20 13.47 -4.93 -2.23
N PRO A 21 14.61 -5.64 -2.38
CA PRO A 21 15.62 -5.29 -3.36
C PRO A 21 15.03 -5.26 -4.78
N GLY A 22 15.34 -4.21 -5.52
CA GLY A 22 15.03 -4.11 -6.95
C GLY A 22 16.03 -4.91 -7.80
N ARG A 23 15.94 -4.75 -9.12
CA ARG A 23 16.92 -5.33 -10.04
C ARG A 23 18.13 -4.40 -10.20
N GLY A 24 19.32 -4.91 -9.86
CA GLY A 24 20.58 -4.16 -9.96
C GLY A 24 21.04 -3.58 -8.62
N GLU A 25 22.35 -3.37 -8.48
CA GLU A 25 22.98 -2.96 -7.22
C GLU A 25 22.46 -1.62 -6.69
N HIS A 26 22.20 -0.66 -7.57
CA HIS A 26 21.66 0.66 -7.21
C HIS A 26 20.23 0.62 -6.61
N LEU A 27 19.53 -0.52 -6.70
CA LEU A 27 18.22 -0.76 -6.08
C LEU A 27 18.29 -1.82 -4.97
N ALA A 28 19.48 -2.19 -4.51
CA ALA A 28 19.66 -3.16 -3.45
C ALA A 28 19.19 -2.63 -2.08
N ASP A 29 19.37 -1.32 -1.84
CA ASP A 29 18.91 -0.67 -0.62
C ASP A 29 17.38 -0.63 -0.55
N CYS A 30 16.84 -1.30 0.46
CA CYS A 30 15.41 -1.43 0.69
C CYS A 30 15.12 -1.62 2.19
N LEU A 31 13.84 -1.56 2.54
CA LEU A 31 13.40 -1.78 3.92
C LEU A 31 13.82 -3.17 4.42
N LEU A 32 13.64 -4.22 3.63
CA LEU A 32 13.99 -5.58 4.06
C LEU A 32 15.49 -5.73 4.38
N SER A 33 16.38 -5.19 3.54
CA SER A 33 17.83 -5.29 3.77
C SER A 33 18.25 -4.49 5.01
N ARG A 34 17.72 -3.28 5.19
CA ARG A 34 18.00 -2.46 6.38
C ARG A 34 17.48 -3.11 7.67
N LEU A 35 16.34 -3.79 7.62
CA LEU A 35 15.84 -4.53 8.77
C LEU A 35 16.68 -5.78 9.07
N ALA A 36 17.27 -6.41 8.05
CA ALA A 36 18.09 -7.60 8.23
C ALA A 36 19.39 -7.34 9.03
N ASP A 37 19.86 -6.09 9.06
CA ASP A 37 21.02 -5.68 9.86
C ASP A 37 20.76 -5.87 11.37
N ASP A 38 19.55 -5.53 11.84
CA ASP A 38 19.13 -5.68 13.24
C ASP A 38 18.34 -6.99 13.51
N PHE A 39 17.73 -7.55 12.46
CA PHE A 39 16.85 -8.73 12.51
C PHE A 39 17.21 -9.72 11.39
N PRO A 40 18.30 -10.51 11.52
CA PRO A 40 18.75 -11.40 10.47
C PRO A 40 17.69 -12.43 10.00
N GLU A 41 16.76 -12.79 10.87
CA GLU A 41 15.63 -13.69 10.61
C GLU A 41 14.40 -13.02 9.99
N VAL A 42 14.45 -11.73 9.64
CA VAL A 42 13.30 -11.00 9.10
C VAL A 42 12.86 -11.58 7.75
N LEU A 43 11.56 -11.82 7.63
CA LEU A 43 10.93 -12.44 6.48
C LEU A 43 9.83 -11.55 5.92
N LEU A 44 9.85 -11.36 4.60
CA LEU A 44 8.83 -10.59 3.88
C LEU A 44 7.47 -11.29 3.93
N CYS A 45 6.43 -10.54 4.28
CA CYS A 45 5.04 -11.00 4.19
C CYS A 45 4.24 -10.32 3.07
N HIS A 46 4.47 -9.03 2.83
CA HIS A 46 3.83 -8.25 1.78
C HIS A 46 4.70 -7.04 1.40
N ARG A 47 4.32 -6.30 0.35
CA ARG A 47 5.06 -5.15 -0.16
C ARG A 47 4.16 -3.91 -0.27
N LEU A 48 4.76 -2.76 -0.02
CA LEU A 48 4.27 -1.46 -0.51
C LEU A 48 5.10 -1.02 -1.72
N ASP A 49 4.52 -0.16 -2.55
CA ASP A 49 5.26 0.52 -3.61
C ASP A 49 6.36 1.43 -3.01
N ARG A 50 7.37 1.75 -3.80
CA ARG A 50 8.52 2.59 -3.37
C ARG A 50 8.06 3.89 -2.71
N ASP A 51 7.17 4.62 -3.38
CA ASP A 51 6.76 5.95 -2.96
C ASP A 51 5.58 5.94 -1.97
N THR A 52 4.94 4.78 -1.78
CA THR A 52 3.92 4.61 -0.73
C THR A 52 4.61 4.50 0.62
N SER A 53 4.29 5.38 1.56
CA SER A 53 4.75 5.23 2.97
C SER A 53 3.77 4.41 3.80
N GLY A 54 4.14 4.05 5.02
CA GLY A 54 3.21 3.57 6.03
C GLY A 54 3.46 2.15 6.50
N ILE A 55 2.48 1.61 7.22
CA ILE A 55 2.58 0.37 7.97
C ILE A 55 2.88 -0.85 7.09
N MET A 56 3.90 -1.61 7.49
CA MET A 56 4.28 -2.89 6.90
C MET A 56 4.51 -3.96 7.95
N ILE A 57 4.16 -5.21 7.63
CA ILE A 57 4.30 -6.37 8.51
C ILE A 57 5.37 -7.27 7.88
N PHE A 58 6.32 -7.66 8.72
CA PHE A 58 7.31 -8.69 8.50
C PHE A 58 7.10 -9.78 9.55
N ALA A 59 7.59 -10.97 9.27
CA ALA A 59 7.65 -12.05 10.25
C ALA A 59 9.10 -12.25 10.71
N LEU A 60 9.27 -12.67 11.95
CA LEU A 60 10.56 -13.09 12.52
C LEU A 60 10.67 -14.63 12.61
N THR A 61 9.62 -15.34 12.19
CA THR A 61 9.59 -16.80 12.13
C THR A 61 8.96 -17.29 10.83
N LYS A 62 9.39 -18.45 10.33
CA LYS A 62 8.79 -19.09 9.14
C LYS A 62 7.30 -19.37 9.31
N GLU A 63 6.89 -19.75 10.51
CA GLU A 63 5.48 -19.97 10.82
C GLU A 63 4.67 -18.67 10.73
N GLY A 64 5.17 -17.59 11.34
CA GLY A 64 4.58 -16.25 11.23
C GLY A 64 4.45 -15.82 9.78
N GLN A 65 5.51 -15.99 8.98
CA GLN A 65 5.52 -15.63 7.56
C GLN A 65 4.43 -16.37 6.78
N ARG A 66 4.37 -17.70 6.94
CA ARG A 66 3.37 -18.56 6.27
C ARG A 66 1.94 -18.14 6.63
N LYS A 67 1.66 -17.91 7.91
CA LYS A 67 0.31 -17.56 8.39
C LYS A 67 -0.11 -16.15 7.96
N ILE A 68 0.76 -15.15 8.08
CA ILE A 68 0.50 -13.79 7.58
C ILE A 68 0.32 -13.81 6.06
N GLY A 69 1.21 -14.48 5.32
CA GLY A 69 1.11 -14.61 3.87
C GLY A 69 -0.23 -15.22 3.43
N ARG A 70 -0.67 -16.29 4.11
CA ARG A 70 -1.99 -16.90 3.88
C ARG A 70 -3.13 -15.90 4.17
N MET A 71 -3.05 -15.12 5.24
CA MET A 71 -4.07 -14.11 5.56
C MET A 71 -4.17 -13.00 4.50
N PHE A 72 -3.06 -12.60 3.88
CA PHE A 72 -3.08 -11.71 2.72
C PHE A 72 -3.74 -12.37 1.51
N GLU A 73 -3.36 -13.61 1.20
CA GLU A 73 -3.88 -14.38 0.07
C GLU A 73 -5.41 -14.55 0.15
N VAL A 74 -5.93 -14.90 1.33
CA VAL A 74 -7.37 -15.08 1.59
C VAL A 74 -8.08 -13.78 2.04
N LYS A 75 -7.44 -12.62 1.89
CA LYS A 75 -8.03 -11.28 2.15
C LYS A 75 -8.58 -11.10 3.58
N ARG A 76 -7.98 -11.75 4.58
CA ARG A 76 -8.34 -11.63 6.00
C ARG A 76 -7.71 -10.42 6.69
N ILE A 77 -6.65 -9.86 6.12
CA ILE A 77 -6.05 -8.61 6.60
C ILE A 77 -6.84 -7.43 6.03
N LYS A 78 -7.44 -6.63 6.91
CA LYS A 78 -8.08 -5.37 6.54
C LYS A 78 -7.03 -4.28 6.49
N LYS A 79 -6.94 -3.59 5.36
CA LYS A 79 -5.98 -2.53 5.12
C LYS A 79 -6.73 -1.21 4.98
N ARG A 80 -6.17 -0.17 5.58
CA ARG A 80 -6.67 1.19 5.51
C ARG A 80 -5.54 2.11 5.07
N TYR A 81 -5.81 2.93 4.08
CA TYR A 81 -4.90 3.92 3.54
C TYR A 81 -5.53 5.30 3.63
N VAL A 82 -4.69 6.32 3.70
CA VAL A 82 -5.07 7.72 3.47
C VAL A 82 -4.40 8.18 2.18
N ALA A 83 -5.15 8.87 1.35
CA ALA A 83 -4.65 9.52 0.16
C ALA A 83 -5.13 10.97 0.07
N ARG A 84 -4.35 11.84 -0.58
CA ARG A 84 -4.85 13.10 -1.12
C ARG A 84 -4.92 12.98 -2.64
N VAL A 85 -6.06 13.34 -3.21
CA VAL A 85 -6.34 13.22 -4.65
C VAL A 85 -6.68 14.57 -5.26
N ALA A 86 -6.45 14.70 -6.57
CA ALA A 86 -6.76 15.90 -7.33
C ALA A 86 -8.26 16.18 -7.39
N GLY A 87 -8.64 17.44 -7.31
CA GLY A 87 -10.03 17.88 -7.44
C GLY A 87 -10.92 17.58 -6.24
N ALA A 88 -12.21 17.86 -6.41
CA ALA A 88 -13.24 17.66 -5.41
C ALA A 88 -14.07 16.41 -5.72
N VAL A 89 -13.87 15.32 -4.96
CA VAL A 89 -14.72 14.13 -5.06
C VAL A 89 -16.07 14.47 -4.46
N ALA A 90 -17.12 14.51 -5.28
CA ALA A 90 -18.45 14.92 -4.86
C ALA A 90 -19.07 13.92 -3.87
N ASP A 91 -19.03 12.63 -4.22
CA ASP A 91 -19.66 11.58 -3.44
C ASP A 91 -18.93 11.33 -2.11
N PRO A 92 -19.65 11.02 -1.02
CA PRO A 92 -19.05 10.81 0.29
C PRO A 92 -18.33 9.46 0.42
N ALA A 93 -18.71 8.47 -0.38
CA ALA A 93 -18.13 7.12 -0.38
C ALA A 93 -18.50 6.38 -1.67
N GLY A 94 -17.76 5.32 -1.98
CA GLY A 94 -18.04 4.48 -3.13
C GLY A 94 -17.20 3.21 -3.17
N THR A 95 -17.36 2.46 -4.27
CA THR A 95 -16.57 1.26 -4.57
C THR A 95 -16.11 1.33 -6.01
N ILE A 96 -14.84 1.01 -6.24
CA ILE A 96 -14.27 0.87 -7.58
C ILE A 96 -13.96 -0.61 -7.78
N ASP A 97 -14.61 -1.23 -8.77
CA ASP A 97 -14.41 -2.62 -9.17
C ASP A 97 -13.99 -2.65 -10.64
N LEU A 98 -12.70 -2.39 -10.86
CA LEU A 98 -12.10 -2.35 -12.19
C LEU A 98 -10.92 -3.33 -12.23
N PRO A 99 -10.93 -4.31 -13.15
CA PRO A 99 -9.88 -5.32 -13.26
C PRO A 99 -8.57 -4.71 -13.78
N LEU A 100 -7.44 -5.10 -13.19
CA LEU A 100 -6.13 -4.51 -13.47
C LEU A 100 -5.12 -5.50 -14.02
N ILE A 101 -4.26 -5.05 -14.92
CA ILE A 101 -3.10 -5.79 -15.43
C ILE A 101 -1.90 -4.86 -15.60
N VAL A 102 -0.71 -5.45 -15.66
CA VAL A 102 0.53 -4.73 -16.00
C VAL A 102 0.47 -4.25 -17.44
N ASP A 103 0.88 -3.00 -17.65
CA ASP A 103 1.21 -2.48 -18.97
C ASP A 103 2.65 -2.92 -19.31
N TRP A 104 2.76 -4.00 -20.08
CA TRP A 104 4.05 -4.62 -20.42
C TRP A 104 4.99 -3.68 -21.20
N PRO A 105 4.51 -2.98 -22.25
CA PRO A 105 5.29 -1.95 -22.94
C PRO A 105 5.83 -0.85 -22.02
N ASN A 106 5.02 -0.40 -21.05
CA ASN A 106 5.35 0.75 -20.19
C ASN A 106 5.66 0.35 -18.73
N ARG A 107 6.18 -0.85 -18.50
CA ARG A 107 6.47 -1.33 -17.14
C ARG A 107 7.32 -0.29 -16.34
N PRO A 108 7.00 -0.04 -15.06
CA PRO A 108 6.12 -0.82 -14.19
C PRO A 108 4.64 -0.41 -14.18
N LEU A 109 4.18 0.42 -15.14
CA LEU A 109 2.78 0.87 -15.20
C LEU A 109 1.77 -0.29 -15.22
N GLN A 110 0.58 0.01 -14.75
CA GLN A 110 -0.60 -0.86 -14.66
C GLN A 110 -1.78 -0.08 -15.21
N HIS A 111 -2.76 -0.77 -15.81
CA HIS A 111 -3.95 -0.15 -16.39
C HIS A 111 -5.18 -1.06 -16.20
N VAL A 112 -6.37 -0.50 -16.44
CA VAL A 112 -7.62 -1.25 -16.48
C VAL A 112 -7.72 -2.09 -17.75
N ASN A 113 -8.04 -3.36 -17.60
CA ASN A 113 -8.27 -4.25 -18.74
C ASN A 113 -9.39 -5.24 -18.43
N HIS A 114 -10.51 -5.13 -19.13
CA HIS A 114 -11.70 -5.98 -18.88
C HIS A 114 -11.58 -7.40 -19.39
N GLU A 115 -10.69 -7.66 -20.36
CA GLU A 115 -10.55 -8.98 -20.98
C GLU A 115 -9.59 -9.89 -20.19
N THR A 116 -8.46 -9.33 -19.75
CA THR A 116 -7.35 -10.08 -19.15
C THR A 116 -6.94 -9.59 -17.77
N GLY A 117 -7.54 -8.50 -17.29
CA GLY A 117 -7.27 -7.94 -15.98
C GLY A 117 -7.69 -8.84 -14.84
N LYS A 118 -6.91 -8.81 -13.76
CA LYS A 118 -7.24 -9.52 -12.53
C LYS A 118 -8.21 -8.66 -11.73
N ASN A 119 -9.27 -9.27 -11.19
CA ASN A 119 -10.22 -8.59 -10.31
C ASN A 119 -9.50 -7.77 -9.23
N ALA A 120 -9.91 -6.51 -9.12
CA ALA A 120 -9.39 -5.56 -8.17
C ALA A 120 -10.54 -4.68 -7.66
N VAL A 121 -10.72 -4.62 -6.33
CA VAL A 121 -11.80 -3.89 -5.68
C VAL A 121 -11.24 -3.00 -4.57
N THR A 122 -11.64 -1.73 -4.59
CA THR A 122 -11.28 -0.72 -3.60
C THR A 122 -12.54 -0.03 -3.10
N ASP A 123 -12.78 -0.11 -1.79
CA ASP A 123 -13.75 0.77 -1.14
C ASP A 123 -13.08 2.09 -0.80
N TRP A 124 -13.81 3.19 -0.86
CA TRP A 124 -13.29 4.49 -0.52
C TRP A 124 -14.32 5.35 0.21
N GLN A 125 -13.83 6.30 1.00
CA GLN A 125 -14.63 7.28 1.72
C GLN A 125 -13.92 8.63 1.68
N ARG A 126 -14.65 9.70 1.35
CA ARG A 126 -14.16 11.07 1.47
C ARG A 126 -14.04 11.43 2.95
N ILE A 127 -12.86 11.91 3.35
CA ILE A 127 -12.59 12.42 4.70
C ILE A 127 -12.86 13.93 4.73
N ALA A 128 -12.25 14.68 3.80
CA ALA A 128 -12.34 16.13 3.75
C ALA A 128 -12.12 16.66 2.32
N LEU A 129 -12.66 17.84 2.03
CA LEU A 129 -12.27 18.66 0.88
C LEU A 129 -11.29 19.72 1.39
N GLU A 130 -10.17 19.89 0.70
CA GLU A 130 -9.04 20.72 1.13
C GLU A 130 -8.48 21.46 -0.10
N ASP A 131 -8.75 22.76 -0.22
CA ASP A 131 -8.11 23.67 -1.20
C ASP A 131 -7.98 23.10 -2.63
N GLY A 132 -9.09 22.63 -3.20
CA GLY A 132 -9.12 22.06 -4.56
C GLY A 132 -8.62 20.60 -4.65
N THR A 133 -8.36 19.97 -3.52
CA THR A 133 -8.00 18.55 -3.39
C THR A 133 -8.99 17.82 -2.46
N THR A 134 -8.96 16.49 -2.47
CA THR A 134 -9.77 15.68 -1.57
C THR A 134 -8.89 14.74 -0.76
N ARG A 135 -9.08 14.72 0.56
CA ARG A 135 -8.53 13.69 1.43
C ARG A 135 -9.47 12.50 1.48
N MET A 136 -8.95 11.31 1.21
CA MET A 136 -9.73 10.07 1.11
C MET A 136 -9.16 8.98 2.01
N ARG A 137 -10.06 8.16 2.55
CA ARG A 137 -9.75 6.85 3.10
C ARG A 137 -9.94 5.82 2.00
N LEU A 138 -8.92 4.99 1.75
CA LEU A 138 -8.98 3.89 0.78
C LEU A 138 -8.83 2.55 1.50
N MET A 139 -9.67 1.59 1.15
CA MET A 139 -9.74 0.26 1.77
C MET A 139 -9.72 -0.82 0.68
N PRO A 140 -8.52 -1.19 0.20
CA PRO A 140 -8.41 -2.16 -0.89
C PRO A 140 -8.78 -3.57 -0.41
N ARG A 141 -9.86 -4.15 -0.97
CA ARG A 141 -10.29 -5.53 -0.68
C ARG A 141 -9.33 -6.55 -1.30
N THR A 142 -8.76 -6.21 -2.44
CA THR A 142 -7.69 -6.95 -3.14
C THR A 142 -6.33 -6.26 -2.94
N GLY A 143 -5.26 -6.76 -3.54
CA GLY A 143 -3.92 -6.19 -3.43
C GLY A 143 -3.15 -6.29 -4.73
N ARG A 144 -3.68 -5.70 -5.81
CA ARG A 144 -2.98 -5.65 -7.10
C ARG A 144 -1.91 -4.56 -7.10
N SER A 145 -0.89 -4.71 -7.94
CA SER A 145 0.14 -3.69 -8.10
C SER A 145 -0.51 -2.37 -8.52
N HIS A 146 -0.09 -1.26 -7.90
CA HIS A 146 -0.62 0.08 -8.15
C HIS A 146 -2.16 0.23 -8.04
N GLN A 147 -2.86 -0.71 -7.39
CA GLN A 147 -4.32 -0.77 -7.43
C GLN A 147 -5.00 0.55 -7.05
N LEU A 148 -4.60 1.12 -5.91
CA LEU A 148 -5.20 2.36 -5.41
C LEU A 148 -4.91 3.53 -6.34
N ARG A 149 -3.71 3.57 -6.93
CA ARG A 149 -3.25 4.63 -7.81
C ARG A 149 -4.04 4.66 -9.11
N VAL A 150 -4.15 3.49 -9.76
CA VAL A 150 -4.96 3.34 -10.98
C VAL A 150 -6.44 3.55 -10.68
N HIS A 151 -6.98 2.99 -9.61
CA HIS A 151 -8.40 3.20 -9.27
C HIS A 151 -8.73 4.68 -9.03
N MET A 152 -7.87 5.43 -8.37
CA MET A 152 -8.06 6.88 -8.19
C MET A 152 -7.95 7.65 -9.51
N LEU A 153 -7.01 7.28 -10.38
CA LEU A 153 -6.94 7.80 -11.75
C LEU A 153 -8.24 7.55 -12.53
N GLU A 154 -8.77 6.33 -12.49
CA GLU A 154 -10.01 5.94 -13.18
C GLU A 154 -11.26 6.62 -12.60
N LEU A 155 -11.22 7.02 -11.33
CA LEU A 155 -12.25 7.87 -10.72
C LEU A 155 -12.17 9.32 -11.24
N GLY A 156 -11.15 9.68 -12.01
CA GLY A 156 -10.89 11.04 -12.47
C GLY A 156 -10.14 11.90 -11.46
N HIS A 157 -9.67 11.30 -10.36
CA HIS A 157 -9.04 11.98 -9.23
C HIS A 157 -7.71 11.30 -8.89
N PRO A 158 -6.66 11.44 -9.72
CA PRO A 158 -5.37 10.81 -9.46
C PRO A 158 -4.79 11.24 -8.11
N ILE A 159 -3.97 10.36 -7.53
CA ILE A 159 -3.27 10.65 -6.27
C ILE A 159 -2.22 11.73 -6.53
N LEU A 160 -2.22 12.77 -5.71
CA LEU A 160 -1.29 13.89 -5.82
C LEU A 160 0.15 13.41 -5.61
N GLY A 161 1.07 13.90 -6.42
CA GLY A 161 2.48 13.53 -6.31
C GLY A 161 2.81 12.12 -6.85
N ASP A 162 1.86 11.46 -7.50
CA ASP A 162 2.09 10.15 -8.10
C ASP A 162 3.00 10.28 -9.34
N PRO A 163 4.23 9.73 -9.34
CA PRO A 163 5.19 9.94 -10.42
C PRO A 163 4.83 9.19 -11.72
N PHE A 164 3.78 8.37 -11.70
CA PHE A 164 3.37 7.55 -12.85
C PHE A 164 2.01 7.94 -13.41
N TYR A 165 1.08 8.35 -12.55
CA TYR A 165 -0.32 8.52 -12.90
C TYR A 165 -0.83 9.95 -12.69
N SER A 166 0.07 10.88 -12.37
CA SER A 166 -0.28 12.28 -12.18
C SER A 166 0.73 13.21 -12.86
N ASP A 167 0.21 14.28 -13.45
CA ASP A 167 1.02 15.33 -14.05
C ASP A 167 1.55 16.34 -13.01
N ASP A 168 1.02 16.31 -11.78
CA ASP A 168 1.36 17.22 -10.68
C ASP A 168 2.55 16.76 -9.81
N HIS A 169 3.26 15.71 -10.22
CA HIS A 169 4.34 15.12 -9.41
C HIS A 169 5.51 16.07 -9.13
N ALA A 170 5.63 17.15 -9.91
CA ALA A 170 6.59 18.22 -9.66
C ALA A 170 6.14 19.20 -8.58
N ASP A 171 4.82 19.34 -8.37
CA ASP A 171 4.22 20.28 -7.41
C ASP A 171 4.10 19.70 -6.01
N TRP A 172 4.16 18.37 -5.89
CA TRP A 172 4.10 17.64 -4.64
C TRP A 172 5.42 16.93 -4.34
N PRO A 173 5.99 17.07 -3.13
CA PRO A 173 7.32 16.54 -2.82
C PRO A 173 7.38 15.00 -2.78
N ARG A 174 6.23 14.33 -2.83
CA ARG A 174 6.08 12.87 -2.74
C ARG A 174 4.67 12.44 -3.13
N MET A 175 4.50 11.16 -3.43
CA MET A 175 3.17 10.57 -3.56
C MET A 175 2.40 10.65 -2.23
N MET A 176 1.22 11.26 -2.30
CA MET A 176 0.30 11.46 -1.18
C MET A 176 -0.56 10.22 -0.95
N LEU A 177 0.11 9.08 -0.73
CA LEU A 177 -0.51 7.80 -0.36
C LEU A 177 0.23 7.18 0.83
N HIS A 178 -0.52 6.86 1.88
CA HIS A 178 0.01 6.31 3.13
C HIS A 178 -0.81 5.09 3.58
N ALA A 179 -0.13 3.97 3.82
CA ALA A 179 -0.70 2.81 4.49
C ALA A 179 -0.87 3.14 5.98
N GLU A 180 -2.06 3.54 6.38
CA GLU A 180 -2.34 4.09 7.71
C GLU A 180 -2.59 3.00 8.74
N GLY A 181 -3.25 1.90 8.38
CA GLY A 181 -3.63 0.92 9.38
C GLY A 181 -3.87 -0.50 8.86
N LEU A 182 -3.59 -1.46 9.73
CA LEU A 182 -3.84 -2.89 9.51
C LEU A 182 -4.64 -3.47 10.67
N LYS A 183 -5.63 -4.29 10.32
CA LYS A 183 -6.37 -5.13 11.28
C LYS A 183 -6.31 -6.58 10.83
N PHE A 184 -5.83 -7.44 11.70
CA PHE A 184 -5.61 -8.87 11.44
C PHE A 184 -5.58 -9.65 12.77
N GLU A 185 -5.58 -10.98 12.70
CA GLU A 185 -5.36 -11.84 13.87
C GLU A 185 -3.87 -12.16 13.98
N HIS A 186 -3.30 -12.03 15.18
CA HIS A 186 -1.92 -12.41 15.44
C HIS A 186 -1.71 -13.89 15.07
N PRO A 187 -0.68 -14.26 14.29
CA PRO A 187 -0.58 -15.58 13.66
C PRO A 187 -0.42 -16.73 14.67
N ILE A 188 0.03 -16.44 15.88
CA ILE A 188 0.26 -17.47 16.91
C ILE A 188 -0.82 -17.44 17.99
N THR A 189 -1.12 -16.26 18.54
CA THR A 189 -2.03 -16.12 19.67
C THR A 189 -3.49 -16.00 19.25
N GLY A 190 -3.78 -15.72 17.97
CA GLY A 190 -5.14 -15.50 17.46
C GLY A 190 -5.78 -14.18 17.93
N GLN A 191 -5.08 -13.36 18.72
CA GLN A 191 -5.61 -12.09 19.20
C GLN A 191 -5.79 -11.10 18.05
N VAL A 192 -6.87 -10.32 18.07
CA VAL A 192 -7.11 -9.30 17.06
C VAL A 192 -6.17 -8.11 17.28
N MET A 193 -5.26 -7.92 16.34
CA MET A 193 -4.36 -6.78 16.24
C MET A 193 -5.02 -5.62 15.48
N ARG A 194 -4.86 -4.40 15.98
CA ARG A 194 -5.13 -3.14 15.27
C ARG A 194 -3.92 -2.25 15.45
N LEU A 195 -3.22 -2.00 14.36
CA LEU A 195 -1.98 -1.23 14.36
C LEU A 195 -2.10 -0.11 13.34
N ASP A 196 -1.60 1.05 13.72
CA ASP A 196 -1.69 2.26 12.92
C ASP A 196 -0.33 2.96 12.80
N ALA A 197 -0.09 3.56 11.64
CA ALA A 197 0.95 4.53 11.36
C ALA A 197 0.25 5.86 11.01
N PRO A 198 0.46 6.94 11.78
CA PRO A 198 -0.17 8.23 11.49
C PRO A 198 0.22 8.75 10.11
N CYS A 199 -0.78 9.19 9.33
CA CYS A 199 -0.53 9.79 8.03
C CYS A 199 0.24 11.12 8.19
N PRO A 200 1.38 11.31 7.49
CA PRO A 200 2.26 12.46 7.70
C PRO A 200 1.88 13.70 6.87
N PHE A 201 0.74 13.68 6.19
CA PHE A 201 0.24 14.75 5.33
C PHE A 201 -1.24 14.93 5.51
#